data_AF-A0A2K8NWP6-F1
#
_entry.id   AF-A0A2K8NWP6-F1
#
_cell.length_a   1.000
_cell.length_b   1.000
_cell.length_c   1.000
_cell.angle_alpha   90.00
_cell.angle_beta   90.00
_cell.angle_gamma   90.00
#
_symmetry.space_group_name_H-M   'P 1'
#
loop_
_entity.id
_entity.type
_entity.pdbx_description
1 polymer ?
#
loop_
_entity_poly.entity_id
_entity_poly.type
_entity_poly.pdbx_seq_one_letter_code
_entity_poly.pdbx_strand_id
1 'polypeptide(L)'
;MKEITKVVDKNYEVSAVDNNSLQENQFYLPSLWRVFFARLTDLIISSLLFLILGFIFKNEAKEGNWIFLFVIFSTALIWNFSYFVLLTYLLKSKTVGKIIFRIKLVKLKINEKVRFMDIFSRELWFVIMPWCLLYLGNILFLFLMMKYDQTKTEIYLSVGAIIYQVNYWIFLIWNIAIALAIKLQKNHQAGVDMKHQVIVVLEKPKHFKTNYKSNGKYVLKETPGMFNDEILEVIGNSEEKEFYESIHVDKRNLTENLKLEKKNKKLIEEKDGGESHE
;
A
#
# COMPACT_ATOMS: atom_id res chain seq x y z
N MET A 1 53.74 31.09 5.53
CA MET A 1 52.82 29.96 5.29
C MET A 1 51.97 29.81 6.55
N LYS A 2 50.68 30.18 6.49
CA LYS A 2 49.74 30.05 7.60
C LYS A 2 48.94 28.77 7.37
N GLU A 3 49.11 27.77 8.24
CA GLU A 3 48.23 26.62 8.31
C GLU A 3 46.87 27.08 8.82
N ILE A 4 45.85 26.95 7.98
CA ILE A 4 44.45 27.14 8.37
C ILE A 4 43.93 25.78 8.80
N THR A 5 44.05 25.47 10.08
CA THR A 5 43.33 24.36 10.71
C THR A 5 41.85 24.74 10.79
N LYS A 6 41.02 24.18 9.89
CA LYS A 6 39.56 24.21 10.04
C LYS A 6 39.18 23.40 11.27
N VAL A 7 38.93 24.09 12.38
CA VAL A 7 38.22 23.53 13.52
C VAL A 7 36.77 23.33 13.08
N VAL A 8 36.37 22.08 12.87
CA VAL A 8 34.97 21.72 12.62
C VAL A 8 34.22 21.87 13.93
N ASP A 9 33.35 22.88 14.00
CA ASP A 9 32.43 23.11 15.11
C ASP A 9 31.61 21.84 15.39
N LYS A 10 31.77 21.30 16.59
CA LYS A 10 31.16 20.04 17.04
C LYS A 10 29.82 20.25 17.75
N ASN A 11 29.14 21.35 17.48
CA ASN A 11 27.84 21.70 18.06
C ASN A 11 26.78 21.88 16.97
N TYR A 12 26.48 20.81 16.24
CA TYR A 12 25.12 20.64 15.75
C TYR A 12 24.32 20.09 16.92
N GLU A 13 23.74 20.99 17.71
CA GLU A 13 22.56 20.66 18.49
C GLU A 13 21.56 20.06 17.51
N VAL A 14 21.35 18.75 17.65
CA VAL A 14 20.24 18.05 17.00
C VAL A 14 18.99 18.72 17.56
N SER A 15 18.46 19.69 16.82
CA SER A 15 17.14 20.24 17.05
C SER A 15 16.23 19.04 17.26
N ALA A 16 15.68 18.92 18.47
CA ALA A 16 14.73 17.89 18.83
C ALA A 16 13.58 18.01 17.83
N VAL A 17 13.63 17.18 16.79
CA VAL A 17 12.56 17.05 15.82
C VAL A 17 11.36 16.61 16.63
N ASP A 18 10.34 17.45 16.62
CA ASP A 18 9.06 17.19 17.24
C ASP A 18 8.60 15.77 16.89
N ASN A 19 8.71 14.85 17.86
CA ASN A 19 8.45 13.41 17.70
C ASN A 19 6.95 13.09 17.47
N ASN A 20 6.15 14.09 17.11
CA ASN A 20 4.73 13.96 16.81
C ASN A 20 4.39 14.07 15.31
N SER A 21 5.39 14.24 14.44
CA SER A 21 5.20 13.95 13.02
C SER A 21 5.33 12.45 12.80
N LEU A 22 4.24 11.82 12.37
CA LEU A 22 4.21 10.42 11.91
C LEU A 22 5.47 10.14 11.07
N GLN A 23 6.34 9.23 11.51
CA GLN A 23 7.43 8.73 10.67
C GLN A 23 6.82 8.20 9.36
N GLU A 24 6.94 8.98 8.28
CA GLU A 24 6.25 8.83 6.99
C GLU A 24 6.48 7.49 6.26
N ASN A 25 7.30 6.57 6.78
CA ASN A 25 7.82 5.43 6.01
C ASN A 25 7.58 4.02 6.58
N GLN A 26 6.65 3.84 7.51
CA GLN A 26 6.36 2.50 8.03
C GLN A 26 5.23 1.76 7.29
N PHE A 27 4.25 2.47 6.73
CA PHE A 27 3.05 1.87 6.14
C PHE A 27 2.84 2.30 4.69
N TYR A 28 2.83 1.34 3.77
CA TYR A 28 2.43 1.57 2.39
C TYR A 28 0.91 1.39 2.26
N LEU A 29 0.20 2.39 1.74
CA LEU A 29 -1.21 2.23 1.43
C LEU A 29 -1.38 1.26 0.24
N PRO A 30 -2.25 0.24 0.36
CA PRO A 30 -2.55 -0.63 -0.76
C PRO A 30 -3.40 0.10 -1.80
N SER A 31 -3.31 -0.35 -3.05
CA SER A 31 -4.23 0.09 -4.10
C SER A 31 -5.67 -0.29 -3.74
N LEU A 32 -6.63 0.57 -4.11
CA LEU A 32 -8.04 0.33 -3.82
C LEU A 32 -8.54 -0.99 -4.43
N TRP A 33 -8.08 -1.32 -5.64
CA TRP A 33 -8.36 -2.61 -6.28
C TRP A 33 -7.92 -3.80 -5.43
N ARG A 34 -6.75 -3.74 -4.79
CA ARG A 34 -6.25 -4.81 -3.93
C ARG A 34 -7.14 -4.98 -2.69
N VAL A 35 -7.62 -3.88 -2.10
CA VAL A 35 -8.57 -3.92 -0.97
C VAL A 35 -9.91 -4.49 -1.42
N PHE A 36 -10.41 -4.06 -2.58
CA PHE A 36 -11.66 -4.54 -3.16
C PHE A 36 -11.62 -6.04 -3.46
N PHE A 37 -10.59 -6.51 -4.17
CA PHE A 37 -10.46 -7.93 -4.50
C PHE A 37 -10.26 -8.80 -3.27
N ALA A 38 -9.52 -8.34 -2.25
CA ALA A 38 -9.41 -9.08 -0.99
C ALA A 38 -10.79 -9.28 -0.35
N ARG A 39 -11.63 -8.25 -0.33
CA ARG A 39 -13.00 -8.35 0.19
C ARG A 39 -13.91 -9.20 -0.70
N LEU A 40 -13.78 -9.11 -2.02
CA LEU A 40 -14.53 -9.95 -2.95
C LEU A 40 -14.20 -11.43 -2.74
N THR A 41 -12.91 -11.78 -2.62
CA THR A 41 -12.46 -13.14 -2.31
C THR A 41 -13.00 -13.63 -0.97
N ASP A 42 -12.96 -12.78 0.07
CA ASP A 42 -13.53 -13.13 1.38
C ASP A 42 -15.05 -13.39 1.30
N LEU A 43 -15.79 -12.58 0.53
CA LEU A 43 -17.23 -12.76 0.34
C LEU A 43 -17.56 -14.04 -0.45
N ILE A 44 -16.75 -14.40 -1.45
CA ILE A 44 -16.92 -15.65 -2.19
C ILE A 44 -16.69 -16.85 -1.26
N ILE A 45 -15.63 -16.82 -0.46
CA ILE A 45 -15.32 -17.87 0.53
C ILE A 45 -16.43 -17.99 1.57
N SER A 46 -16.95 -16.87 2.06
CA SER A 46 -18.03 -16.90 3.06
C SER A 46 -19.35 -17.43 2.48
N SER A 47 -19.64 -17.12 1.22
CA SER A 47 -20.87 -17.53 0.53
C SER A 47 -20.88 -19.01 0.12
N LEU A 48 -19.71 -19.64 -0.02
CA LEU A 48 -19.59 -21.06 -0.36
C LEU A 48 -20.34 -21.96 0.63
N LEU A 49 -20.29 -21.66 1.93
CA LEU A 49 -21.01 -22.46 2.93
C LEU A 49 -22.53 -22.41 2.71
N PHE A 50 -23.07 -21.22 2.40
CA PHE A 50 -24.50 -21.07 2.13
C PHE A 50 -24.93 -21.89 0.90
N LEU A 51 -24.11 -21.88 -0.16
CA LEU A 51 -24.35 -22.68 -1.36
C LEU A 51 -24.34 -24.18 -1.06
N ILE A 52 -23.34 -24.65 -0.30
CA ILE A 52 -23.22 -26.05 0.11
C ILE A 52 -24.45 -26.48 0.94
N LEU A 53 -24.83 -25.68 1.95
CA LEU A 53 -26.00 -25.98 2.79
C LEU A 53 -27.30 -25.94 1.97
N GLY A 54 -27.46 -24.95 1.09
CA GLY A 54 -28.62 -24.86 0.20
C GLY A 54 -28.72 -26.04 -0.76
N PHE A 55 -27.60 -26.61 -1.18
CA PHE A 55 -27.57 -27.82 -2.02
C PHE A 55 -27.93 -29.08 -1.21
N ILE A 56 -27.34 -29.25 -0.03
CA ILE A 56 -27.59 -30.42 0.85
C ILE A 56 -29.06 -30.46 1.29
N PHE A 57 -29.62 -29.33 1.71
CA PHE A 57 -30.99 -29.23 2.21
C PHE A 57 -32.03 -28.87 1.13
N LYS A 58 -31.66 -28.99 -0.15
CA LYS A 58 -32.52 -28.60 -1.28
C LYS A 58 -33.88 -29.32 -1.26
N ASN A 59 -33.90 -30.59 -0.87
CA ASN A 59 -35.12 -31.40 -0.88
C ASN A 59 -35.98 -31.13 0.36
N GLU A 60 -35.35 -31.03 1.53
CA GLU A 60 -36.01 -30.72 2.81
C GLU A 60 -36.65 -29.31 2.83
N ALA A 61 -36.04 -28.36 2.12
CA ALA A 61 -36.56 -26.99 2.01
C ALA A 61 -37.76 -26.86 1.05
N LYS A 62 -38.02 -27.86 0.19
CA LYS A 62 -39.16 -27.82 -0.76
C LYS A 62 -40.50 -28.11 -0.12
N GLU A 63 -40.54 -28.84 0.98
CA GLU A 63 -41.78 -29.29 1.61
C GLU A 63 -42.45 -28.22 2.49
N GLY A 64 -42.12 -26.94 2.26
CA GLY A 64 -42.65 -25.85 3.06
C GLY A 64 -42.17 -25.92 4.51
N ASN A 65 -41.05 -26.59 4.80
CA ASN A 65 -40.48 -26.68 6.14
C ASN A 65 -39.52 -25.50 6.41
N TRP A 66 -40.09 -24.45 6.98
CA TRP A 66 -39.42 -23.18 7.33
C TRP A 66 -38.32 -23.36 8.37
N ILE A 67 -38.33 -24.47 9.12
CA ILE A 67 -37.28 -24.82 10.09
C ILE A 67 -35.93 -25.00 9.37
N PHE A 68 -35.89 -25.71 8.24
CA PHE A 68 -34.64 -25.91 7.51
C PHE A 68 -34.09 -24.61 6.92
N LEU A 69 -34.96 -23.72 6.46
CA LEU A 69 -34.56 -22.38 6.02
C LEU A 69 -33.97 -21.57 7.18
N PHE A 70 -34.62 -21.60 8.35
CA PHE A 70 -34.10 -20.96 9.55
C PHE A 70 -32.73 -21.53 9.97
N VAL A 71 -32.54 -22.85 9.89
CA VAL A 71 -31.26 -23.50 10.16
C VAL A 71 -30.19 -23.03 9.17
N ILE A 72 -30.45 -23.05 7.86
CA ILE A 72 -29.51 -22.59 6.83
C ILE A 72 -29.10 -21.14 7.11
N PHE A 73 -30.07 -20.25 7.37
CA PHE A 73 -29.78 -18.84 7.63
C PHE A 73 -29.00 -18.63 8.93
N SER A 74 -29.39 -19.32 10.00
CA SER A 74 -28.70 -19.23 11.30
C SER A 74 -27.26 -19.72 11.19
N THR A 75 -27.03 -20.86 10.55
CA THR A 75 -25.69 -21.40 10.31
C THR A 75 -24.86 -20.47 9.43
N ALA A 76 -25.44 -19.89 8.37
CA ALA A 76 -24.75 -18.94 7.51
C ALA A 76 -24.39 -17.64 8.23
N LEU A 77 -25.24 -17.14 9.13
CA LEU A 77 -24.96 -15.95 9.94
C LEU A 77 -23.85 -16.24 10.96
N ILE A 78 -23.93 -17.37 11.67
CA ILE A 78 -22.89 -17.82 12.59
C ILE A 78 -21.55 -18.00 11.85
N TRP A 79 -21.58 -18.56 10.64
CA TRP A 79 -20.40 -18.70 9.80
C TRP A 79 -19.82 -17.35 9.39
N ASN A 80 -20.63 -16.42 8.89
CA ASN A 80 -20.16 -15.09 8.51
C ASN A 80 -19.57 -14.35 9.72
N PHE A 81 -20.21 -14.43 10.89
CA PHE A 81 -19.67 -13.86 12.12
C PHE A 81 -18.33 -14.53 12.49
N SER A 82 -18.27 -15.85 12.45
CA SER A 82 -17.06 -16.60 12.77
C SER A 82 -15.91 -16.29 11.82
N TYR A 83 -16.20 -16.18 10.52
CA TYR A 83 -15.21 -15.92 9.48
C TYR A 83 -14.73 -14.47 9.46
N PHE A 84 -15.63 -13.49 9.51
CA PHE A 84 -15.24 -12.08 9.41
C PHE A 84 -14.81 -11.50 10.76
N VAL A 85 -15.38 -11.94 11.88
CA VAL A 85 -15.07 -11.37 13.20
C VAL A 85 -14.08 -12.24 13.97
N LEU A 86 -14.44 -13.49 14.28
CA LEU A 86 -13.62 -14.35 15.14
C LEU A 86 -12.29 -14.71 14.48
N LEU A 87 -12.31 -15.20 13.25
CA LEU A 87 -11.11 -15.59 12.51
C LEU A 87 -10.20 -14.37 12.27
N THR A 88 -10.78 -13.23 11.89
CA THR A 88 -10.01 -11.98 11.74
C THR A 88 -9.34 -11.57 13.04
N TYR A 89 -10.02 -11.70 14.18
CA TYR A 89 -9.45 -11.41 15.48
C TYR A 89 -8.30 -12.37 15.83
N LEU A 90 -8.51 -13.68 15.66
CA LEU A 90 -7.51 -14.72 15.93
C LEU A 90 -6.27 -14.59 15.03
N LEU A 91 -6.44 -14.21 13.76
CA LEU A 91 -5.36 -14.03 12.78
C LEU A 91 -4.73 -12.64 12.82
N LYS A 92 -4.84 -11.92 13.94
CA LYS A 92 -4.22 -10.60 14.15
C LYS A 92 -4.67 -9.57 13.09
N SER A 93 -5.98 -9.51 12.89
CA SER A 93 -6.69 -8.58 12.03
C SER A 93 -6.57 -8.87 10.52
N LYS A 94 -6.52 -10.16 10.17
CA LYS A 94 -6.45 -10.66 8.79
C LYS A 94 -7.53 -11.69 8.49
N THR A 95 -8.17 -11.56 7.34
CA THR A 95 -9.01 -12.58 6.70
C THR A 95 -8.18 -13.35 5.66
N VAL A 96 -8.74 -14.41 5.09
CA VAL A 96 -8.06 -15.23 4.06
C VAL A 96 -7.73 -14.39 2.83
N GLY A 97 -8.67 -13.59 2.34
CA GLY A 97 -8.46 -12.62 1.27
C GLY A 97 -7.38 -11.61 1.62
N LYS A 98 -7.41 -11.04 2.83
CA LYS A 98 -6.34 -10.12 3.28
C LYS A 98 -4.95 -10.79 3.27
N ILE A 99 -4.88 -12.09 3.60
CA ILE A 99 -3.62 -12.87 3.52
C ILE A 99 -3.16 -13.04 2.07
N ILE A 100 -4.07 -13.46 1.16
CA ILE A 100 -3.76 -13.65 -0.27
C ILE A 100 -3.20 -12.36 -0.88
N PHE A 101 -3.81 -11.22 -0.55
CA PHE A 101 -3.41 -9.91 -1.08
C PHE A 101 -2.34 -9.18 -0.25
N ARG A 102 -1.79 -9.82 0.79
CA ARG A 102 -0.75 -9.27 1.68
C ARG A 102 -1.10 -7.89 2.25
N ILE A 103 -2.34 -7.73 2.68
CA ILE A 103 -2.82 -6.53 3.37
C ILE A 103 -3.15 -6.86 4.82
N LYS A 104 -2.97 -5.87 5.69
CA LYS A 104 -3.25 -6.01 7.13
C LYS A 104 -3.96 -4.78 7.65
N LEU A 105 -4.80 -4.98 8.65
CA LEU A 105 -5.43 -3.91 9.40
C LEU A 105 -4.55 -3.51 10.59
N VAL A 106 -4.24 -2.21 10.72
CA VAL A 106 -3.42 -1.65 11.81
C VAL A 106 -4.06 -0.38 12.37
N LYS A 107 -3.75 -0.04 13.63
CA LYS A 107 -4.11 1.25 14.22
C LYS A 107 -3.18 2.34 13.68
N LEU A 108 -3.69 3.56 13.57
CA LEU A 108 -2.88 4.74 13.23
C LEU A 108 -1.84 5.05 14.31
N LYS A 109 -2.14 4.74 15.58
CA LYS A 109 -1.20 4.85 16.69
C LYS A 109 -0.31 3.61 16.78
N ILE A 110 1.00 3.83 16.70
CA ILE A 110 2.04 2.78 16.57
C ILE A 110 2.03 1.77 17.73
N ASN A 111 1.63 2.19 18.94
CA ASN A 111 1.61 1.32 20.12
C ASN A 111 0.26 0.66 20.39
N GLU A 112 -0.79 1.00 19.64
CA GLU A 112 -2.12 0.42 19.86
C GLU A 112 -2.35 -0.81 19.00
N LYS A 113 -2.81 -1.89 19.64
CA LYS A 113 -3.28 -3.08 18.93
C LYS A 113 -4.73 -2.87 18.51
N VAL A 114 -5.09 -3.41 17.35
CA VAL A 114 -6.49 -3.48 16.90
C VAL A 114 -7.27 -4.32 17.91
N ARG A 115 -8.30 -3.74 18.52
CA ARG A 115 -9.16 -4.43 19.50
C ARG A 115 -10.25 -5.21 18.78
N PHE A 116 -10.82 -6.18 19.48
CA PHE A 116 -11.97 -6.93 18.99
C PHE A 116 -13.11 -6.01 18.53
N MET A 117 -13.45 -5.00 19.32
CA MET A 117 -14.53 -4.04 18.99
C MET A 117 -14.25 -3.23 17.72
N ASP A 118 -12.98 -2.96 17.40
CA ASP A 118 -12.62 -2.27 16.16
C ASP A 118 -12.90 -3.18 14.94
N ILE A 119 -12.65 -4.49 15.06
CA ILE A 119 -12.96 -5.47 14.00
C ILE A 119 -14.47 -5.72 13.92
N PHE A 120 -15.11 -5.93 15.07
CA PHE A 120 -16.54 -6.22 15.13
C PHE A 120 -17.37 -5.09 14.54
N SER A 121 -17.15 -3.83 14.96
CA SER A 121 -17.91 -2.68 14.42
C SER A 121 -17.69 -2.50 12.92
N ARG A 122 -16.46 -2.70 12.45
CA ARG A 122 -16.09 -2.66 11.03
C ARG A 122 -16.85 -3.71 10.23
N GLU A 123 -16.75 -4.97 10.60
CA GLU A 123 -17.38 -6.07 9.85
C GLU A 123 -18.90 -6.12 10.06
N LEU A 124 -19.40 -5.59 11.18
CA LEU A 124 -20.83 -5.38 11.41
C LEU A 124 -21.41 -4.46 10.35
N TRP A 125 -20.78 -3.31 10.10
CA TRP A 125 -21.25 -2.34 9.11
C TRP A 125 -21.10 -2.84 7.66
N PHE A 126 -19.98 -3.50 7.37
CA PHE A 126 -19.65 -3.87 6.00
C PHE A 126 -20.29 -5.17 5.53
N VAL A 127 -20.47 -6.15 6.42
CA VAL A 127 -20.90 -7.49 6.04
C VAL A 127 -22.18 -7.87 6.79
N ILE A 128 -22.15 -7.87 8.12
CA ILE A 128 -23.24 -8.47 8.89
C ILE A 128 -24.56 -7.70 8.68
N MET A 129 -24.53 -6.35 8.73
CA MET A 129 -25.72 -5.53 8.54
C MET A 129 -26.39 -5.71 7.16
N PRO A 130 -25.69 -5.60 6.02
CA PRO A 130 -26.31 -5.85 4.72
C PRO A 130 -26.81 -7.29 4.57
N TRP A 131 -26.08 -8.29 5.10
CA TRP A 131 -26.56 -9.68 5.10
C TRP A 131 -27.81 -9.87 5.98
N CYS A 132 -27.87 -9.25 7.15
CA CYS A 132 -29.05 -9.29 8.01
C CYS A 132 -30.28 -8.67 7.33
N LEU A 133 -30.12 -7.53 6.64
CA LEU A 133 -31.21 -6.94 5.85
C LEU A 133 -31.67 -7.88 4.74
N LEU A 134 -30.72 -8.48 4.01
CA LEU A 134 -31.02 -9.46 2.97
C LEU A 134 -31.78 -10.67 3.54
N TYR A 135 -31.37 -11.20 4.69
CA TYR A 135 -32.08 -12.31 5.32
C TYR A 135 -33.47 -11.91 5.83
N LEU A 136 -33.62 -10.71 6.40
CA LEU A 136 -34.91 -10.21 6.86
C LEU A 136 -35.92 -10.12 5.71
N GLY A 137 -35.52 -9.57 4.56
CA GLY A 137 -36.39 -9.51 3.39
C GLY A 137 -36.72 -10.88 2.81
N ASN A 138 -35.79 -11.85 2.86
CA ASN A 138 -36.05 -13.23 2.44
C ASN A 138 -37.04 -13.95 3.38
N ILE A 139 -36.95 -13.72 4.69
CA ILE A 139 -37.92 -14.25 5.66
C ILE A 139 -39.30 -13.63 5.42
N LEU A 140 -39.37 -12.33 5.17
CA LEU A 140 -40.62 -11.64 4.84
C LEU A 140 -41.26 -12.22 3.58
N PHE A 141 -40.46 -12.46 2.54
CA PHE A 141 -40.89 -13.13 1.31
C PHE A 141 -41.47 -14.52 1.59
N LEU A 142 -40.75 -15.35 2.36
CA LEU A 142 -41.22 -16.70 2.73
C LEU A 142 -42.54 -16.65 3.50
N PHE A 143 -42.69 -15.71 4.42
CA PHE A 143 -43.94 -15.54 5.19
C PHE A 143 -45.13 -15.18 4.30
N LEU A 144 -44.91 -14.36 3.26
CA LEU A 144 -45.93 -14.07 2.25
C LEU A 144 -46.27 -15.31 1.41
N MET A 145 -45.25 -16.07 1.02
CA MET A 145 -45.43 -17.31 0.24
C MET A 145 -46.14 -18.41 1.05
N MET A 146 -46.00 -18.46 2.37
CA MET A 146 -46.78 -19.38 3.22
C MET A 146 -48.28 -19.09 3.21
N LYS A 147 -48.69 -17.83 2.96
CA LYS A 147 -50.10 -17.41 2.89
C LYS A 147 -50.66 -17.46 1.46
N TYR A 148 -49.82 -17.78 0.48
CA TYR A 148 -50.21 -17.89 -0.91
C TYR A 148 -50.98 -19.18 -1.14
N ASP A 149 -52.17 -19.06 -1.73
CA ASP A 149 -52.96 -20.16 -2.27
C ASP A 149 -53.05 -19.95 -3.79
N GLN A 150 -52.65 -20.97 -4.56
CA GLN A 150 -52.64 -20.93 -6.03
C GLN A 150 -53.99 -20.60 -6.65
N THR A 151 -55.08 -20.74 -5.89
CA THR A 151 -56.44 -20.59 -6.38
C THR A 151 -57.11 -19.25 -6.06
N LYS A 152 -56.54 -18.39 -5.20
CA LYS A 152 -57.27 -17.22 -4.67
C LYS A 152 -56.47 -15.92 -4.54
N THR A 153 -55.14 -15.93 -4.53
CA THR A 153 -54.38 -14.76 -4.06
C THR A 153 -53.08 -14.51 -4.82
N GLU A 154 -53.19 -14.17 -6.12
CA GLU A 154 -52.06 -13.70 -6.94
C GLU A 154 -51.32 -12.49 -6.34
N ILE A 155 -52.02 -11.63 -5.59
CA ILE A 155 -51.45 -10.44 -4.96
C ILE A 155 -50.27 -10.77 -4.04
N TYR A 156 -50.33 -11.86 -3.25
CA TYR A 156 -49.23 -12.23 -2.36
C TYR A 156 -47.98 -12.65 -3.12
N LEU A 157 -48.14 -13.30 -4.28
CA LEU A 157 -47.04 -13.68 -5.14
C LEU A 157 -46.36 -12.44 -5.75
N SER A 158 -47.14 -11.51 -6.30
CA SER A 158 -46.62 -10.28 -6.90
C SER A 158 -45.92 -9.40 -5.86
N VAL A 159 -46.55 -9.17 -4.71
CA VAL A 159 -45.96 -8.38 -3.61
C VAL A 159 -44.72 -9.07 -3.05
N GLY A 160 -44.75 -10.40 -2.91
CA GLY A 160 -43.58 -11.19 -2.51
C GLY A 160 -42.41 -11.03 -3.48
N ALA A 161 -42.65 -11.15 -4.78
CA ALA A 161 -41.61 -10.97 -5.81
C ALA A 161 -41.01 -9.56 -5.78
N ILE A 162 -41.83 -8.53 -5.59
CA ILE A 162 -41.36 -7.14 -5.44
C ILE A 162 -40.47 -6.99 -4.20
N ILE A 163 -40.91 -7.50 -3.05
CA ILE A 163 -40.14 -7.47 -1.80
C ILE A 163 -38.80 -8.17 -1.99
N TYR A 164 -38.80 -9.36 -2.59
CA TYR A 164 -37.60 -10.11 -2.89
C TYR A 164 -36.65 -9.27 -3.75
N GLN A 165 -37.12 -8.72 -4.88
CA GLN A 165 -36.28 -7.93 -5.78
C GLN A 165 -35.73 -6.65 -5.12
N VAL A 166 -36.58 -5.89 -4.41
CA VAL A 166 -36.18 -4.67 -3.68
C VAL A 166 -35.11 -4.99 -2.64
N ASN A 167 -35.23 -6.13 -1.95
CA ASN A 167 -34.26 -6.56 -0.95
C ASN A 167 -32.85 -6.78 -1.56
N TYR A 168 -32.76 -7.41 -2.74
CA TYR A 168 -31.49 -7.53 -3.46
C TYR A 168 -30.95 -6.18 -3.94
N TRP A 169 -31.82 -5.26 -4.38
CA TRP A 169 -31.40 -3.91 -4.76
C TRP A 169 -30.83 -3.13 -3.57
N ILE A 170 -31.45 -3.21 -2.39
CA ILE A 170 -30.93 -2.59 -1.17
C ILE A 170 -29.54 -3.15 -0.85
N PHE A 171 -29.38 -4.48 -0.91
CA PHE A 171 -28.10 -5.13 -0.68
C PHE A 171 -27.03 -4.67 -1.68
N LEU A 172 -27.36 -4.58 -2.97
CA LEU A 172 -26.45 -4.14 -4.02
C LEU A 172 -26.04 -2.67 -3.83
N ILE A 173 -27.01 -1.78 -3.59
CA ILE A 173 -26.78 -0.35 -3.35
C ILE A 173 -25.90 -0.16 -2.12
N TRP A 174 -26.13 -0.93 -1.05
CA TRP A 174 -25.31 -0.89 0.17
C TRP A 174 -23.84 -1.20 -0.12
N ASN A 175 -23.56 -2.26 -0.89
CA ASN A 175 -22.21 -2.65 -1.26
C ASN A 175 -21.53 -1.59 -2.15
N ILE A 176 -22.27 -1.00 -3.11
CA ILE A 176 -21.77 0.10 -3.93
C ILE A 176 -21.47 1.34 -3.07
N ALA A 177 -22.36 1.69 -2.15
CA ALA A 177 -22.19 2.82 -1.24
C ALA A 177 -20.93 2.66 -0.38
N ILE A 178 -20.66 1.45 0.14
CA ILE A 178 -19.40 1.14 0.85
C ILE A 178 -18.19 1.37 -0.06
N ALA A 179 -18.22 0.86 -1.29
CA ALA A 179 -17.10 1.00 -2.22
C ALA A 179 -16.82 2.47 -2.58
N LEU A 180 -17.88 3.25 -2.81
CA LEU A 180 -17.79 4.69 -3.07
C LEU A 180 -17.26 5.45 -1.85
N ALA A 181 -17.76 5.13 -0.65
CA ALA A 181 -17.30 5.74 0.59
C ALA A 181 -15.79 5.53 0.80
N ILE A 182 -15.28 4.33 0.50
CA ILE A 182 -13.84 4.02 0.58
C ILE A 182 -13.06 4.78 -0.50
N LYS A 183 -13.60 4.88 -1.73
CA LYS A 183 -12.94 5.57 -2.86
C LYS A 183 -12.83 7.07 -2.66
N LEU A 184 -13.81 7.71 -2.03
CA LEU A 184 -13.83 9.15 -1.81
C LEU A 184 -12.82 9.62 -0.76
N GLN A 185 -12.33 8.72 0.11
CA GLN A 185 -11.41 9.08 1.18
C GLN A 185 -9.94 8.95 0.74
N LYS A 186 -9.12 9.96 1.05
CA LYS A 186 -7.69 10.03 0.70
C LYS A 186 -6.87 8.80 1.15
N ASN A 187 -7.24 8.22 2.29
CA ASN A 187 -6.53 7.08 2.88
C ASN A 187 -7.18 5.72 2.58
N HIS A 188 -8.14 5.65 1.65
CA HIS A 188 -8.96 4.46 1.39
C HIS A 188 -9.59 3.88 2.67
N GLN A 189 -9.99 4.75 3.59
CA GLN A 189 -10.68 4.40 4.82
C GLN A 189 -12.19 4.48 4.60
N ALA A 190 -12.97 3.79 5.42
CA ALA A 190 -14.39 4.09 5.56
C ALA A 190 -14.65 4.91 6.81
N GLY A 191 -15.84 5.52 6.92
CA GLY A 191 -16.22 6.28 8.12
C GLY A 191 -16.10 5.49 9.43
N VAL A 192 -16.41 4.19 9.41
CA VAL A 192 -16.24 3.30 10.58
C VAL A 192 -14.75 3.09 10.93
N ASP A 193 -13.89 3.01 9.92
CA ASP A 193 -12.44 2.87 10.11
C ASP A 193 -11.83 4.18 10.66
N MET A 194 -12.31 5.34 10.19
CA MET A 194 -11.89 6.65 10.71
C MET A 194 -12.27 6.80 12.19
N LYS A 195 -13.50 6.44 12.57
CA LYS A 195 -13.99 6.51 13.95
C LYS A 195 -13.11 5.70 14.91
N HIS A 196 -12.61 4.55 14.46
CA HIS A 196 -11.77 3.66 15.25
C HIS A 196 -10.26 3.87 15.00
N GLN A 197 -9.87 4.86 14.21
CA GLN A 197 -8.47 5.16 13.86
C GLN A 197 -7.71 3.94 13.30
N VAL A 198 -8.35 3.19 12.41
CA VAL A 198 -7.80 1.98 11.82
C VAL A 198 -7.53 2.20 10.33
N ILE A 199 -6.42 1.67 9.81
CA ILE A 199 -6.07 1.75 8.39
C ILE A 199 -5.68 0.37 7.85
N VAL A 200 -5.93 0.15 6.56
CA VAL A 200 -5.46 -1.03 5.84
C VAL A 200 -4.11 -0.69 5.21
N VAL A 201 -3.10 -1.51 5.48
CA VAL A 201 -1.72 -1.29 5.03
C VAL A 201 -1.20 -2.50 4.30
N LEU A 202 -0.29 -2.29 3.36
CA LEU A 202 0.43 -3.35 2.67
C LEU A 202 1.50 -3.92 3.61
N GLU A 203 1.57 -5.24 3.71
CA GLU A 203 2.68 -5.87 4.41
C GLU A 203 3.93 -5.79 3.56
N LYS A 204 5.00 -5.22 4.13
CA LYS A 204 6.33 -5.34 3.52
C LYS A 204 6.62 -6.83 3.34
N PRO A 205 7.16 -7.27 2.19
CA PRO A 205 7.57 -8.66 2.03
C PRO A 205 8.48 -9.00 3.19
N LYS A 206 8.19 -10.09 3.91
CA LYS A 206 9.15 -10.63 4.86
C LYS A 206 10.39 -10.92 4.03
N HIS A 207 11.44 -10.11 4.18
CA HIS A 207 12.76 -10.51 3.74
C HIS A 207 13.02 -11.81 4.48
N PHE A 208 12.85 -12.93 3.78
CA PHE A 208 13.46 -14.17 4.21
C PHE A 208 14.94 -13.83 4.23
N LYS A 209 15.47 -13.50 5.41
CA LYS A 209 16.88 -13.66 5.66
C LYS A 209 17.08 -15.15 5.47
N THR A 210 17.40 -15.55 4.24
CA THR A 210 18.12 -16.78 4.02
C THR A 210 19.32 -16.64 4.92
N ASN A 211 19.27 -17.30 6.08
CA ASN A 211 20.46 -17.65 6.81
C ASN A 211 21.19 -18.63 5.90
N TYR A 212 21.75 -18.13 4.80
CA TYR A 212 22.99 -18.67 4.32
C TYR A 212 23.92 -18.48 5.50
N LYS A 213 24.12 -19.56 6.26
CA LYS A 213 25.40 -19.78 6.90
C LYS A 213 26.40 -19.55 5.77
N SER A 214 26.98 -18.36 5.74
CA SER A 214 28.23 -18.13 5.07
C SER A 214 29.25 -18.99 5.82
N ASN A 215 29.25 -20.29 5.54
CA ASN A 215 30.50 -21.03 5.60
C ASN A 215 31.43 -20.24 4.69
N GLY A 216 32.46 -19.65 5.31
CA GLY A 216 33.27 -18.58 4.75
C GLY A 216 33.55 -18.78 3.27
N LYS A 217 33.02 -17.88 2.45
CA LYS A 217 33.64 -17.62 1.15
C LYS A 217 34.91 -16.84 1.46
N TYR A 218 36.03 -17.55 1.50
CA TYR A 218 37.34 -16.94 1.36
C TYR A 218 37.36 -16.28 -0.02
N VAL A 219 37.16 -14.97 -0.05
CA VAL A 219 37.41 -14.16 -1.25
C VAL A 219 38.93 -14.00 -1.31
N LEU A 220 39.54 -14.48 -2.38
CA LEU A 220 40.96 -14.21 -2.65
C LEU A 220 41.15 -12.69 -2.67
N LYS A 221 42.15 -12.21 -1.94
CA LYS A 221 42.43 -10.78 -1.74
C LYS A 221 42.56 -9.98 -3.04
N GLU A 222 42.87 -10.66 -4.13
CA GLU A 222 43.06 -10.07 -5.45
C GLU A 222 42.06 -10.69 -6.41
N THR A 223 41.00 -9.95 -6.71
CA THR A 223 40.11 -10.24 -7.84
C THR A 223 40.19 -9.07 -8.81
N PRO A 224 40.24 -9.33 -10.13
CA PRO A 224 40.32 -8.26 -11.12
C PRO A 224 39.10 -7.35 -10.96
N GLY A 225 39.35 -6.07 -10.65
CA GLY A 225 38.32 -5.06 -10.39
C GLY A 225 38.29 -4.50 -8.95
N MET A 226 39.04 -5.08 -8.00
CA MET A 226 39.27 -4.48 -6.68
C MET A 226 40.63 -3.78 -6.67
N PHE A 227 40.64 -2.47 -6.96
CA PHE A 227 41.84 -1.65 -6.80
C PHE A 227 41.95 -1.21 -5.34
N ASN A 228 43.08 -1.51 -4.71
CA ASN A 228 43.40 -1.02 -3.38
C ASN A 228 43.79 0.47 -3.47
N ASP A 229 43.57 1.26 -2.43
CA ASP A 229 43.83 2.71 -2.45
C ASP A 229 45.29 3.05 -2.82
N GLU A 230 46.24 2.19 -2.44
CA GLU A 230 47.65 2.28 -2.85
C GLU A 230 47.85 2.14 -4.36
N ILE A 231 47.08 1.28 -5.03
CA ILE A 231 47.16 1.10 -6.50
C ILE A 231 46.55 2.31 -7.19
N LEU A 232 45.45 2.85 -6.65
CA LEU A 232 44.83 4.07 -7.17
C LEU A 232 45.76 5.29 -7.02
N GLU A 233 46.52 5.37 -5.92
CA GLU A 233 47.50 6.42 -5.69
C GLU A 233 48.72 6.29 -6.64
N VAL A 234 49.14 5.08 -6.97
CA VAL A 234 50.18 4.84 -7.99
C VAL A 234 49.69 5.20 -9.39
N ILE A 235 48.47 4.81 -9.77
CA ILE A 235 47.88 5.14 -11.08
C ILE A 235 47.68 6.65 -11.23
N GLY A 236 47.13 7.32 -10.21
CA GLY A 236 46.93 8.77 -10.22
C GLY A 236 48.24 9.55 -10.35
N ASN A 237 49.29 9.12 -9.63
CA ASN A 237 50.60 9.76 -9.71
C ASN A 237 51.37 9.44 -11.01
N SER A 238 51.15 8.27 -11.63
CA SER A 238 51.75 7.94 -12.93
C SER A 238 51.09 8.72 -14.07
N GLU A 239 49.76 8.88 -14.05
CA GLU A 239 49.05 9.64 -15.07
C GLU A 239 49.39 11.14 -15.02
N GLU A 240 49.54 11.72 -13.82
CA GLU A 240 50.00 13.11 -13.69
C GLU A 240 51.43 13.27 -14.24
N LYS A 241 52.35 12.35 -13.93
CA LYS A 241 53.73 12.40 -14.45
C LYS A 241 53.79 12.25 -15.96
N GLU A 242 53.05 11.31 -16.54
CA GLU A 242 52.97 11.14 -18.00
C GLU A 242 52.33 12.35 -18.70
N PHE A 243 51.33 12.99 -18.08
CA PHE A 243 50.74 14.24 -18.57
C PHE A 243 51.75 15.39 -18.57
N TYR A 244 52.53 15.57 -17.49
CA TYR A 244 53.54 16.63 -17.45
C TYR A 244 54.78 16.35 -18.31
N GLU A 245 55.14 15.08 -18.54
CA GLU A 245 56.23 14.70 -19.45
C GLU A 245 55.83 14.86 -20.93
N SER A 246 54.58 14.52 -21.27
CA SER A 246 54.06 14.66 -22.65
C SER A 246 53.79 16.10 -23.07
N ILE A 247 53.64 17.03 -22.11
CA ILE A 247 53.61 18.47 -22.36
C ILE A 247 55.05 18.99 -22.42
N HIS A 248 55.79 18.61 -23.46
CA HIS A 248 57.01 19.30 -23.88
C HIS A 248 56.63 20.63 -24.56
N VAL A 249 56.21 21.60 -23.75
CA VAL A 249 56.04 22.97 -24.20
C VAL A 249 57.39 23.66 -24.07
N ASP A 250 58.01 23.89 -25.23
CA ASP A 250 59.27 24.61 -25.34
C ASP A 250 59.10 26.04 -24.81
N LYS A 251 59.49 26.26 -23.55
CA LYS A 251 59.21 27.49 -22.77
C LYS A 251 59.74 28.76 -23.43
N ARG A 252 60.65 28.65 -24.41
CA ARG A 252 61.19 29.76 -25.19
C ARG A 252 60.17 30.38 -26.14
N ASN A 253 59.33 29.58 -26.80
CA ASN A 253 58.37 30.10 -27.79
C ASN A 253 57.17 30.80 -27.14
N LEU A 254 56.80 30.42 -25.91
CA LEU A 254 55.65 31.02 -25.21
C LEU A 254 55.91 32.46 -24.77
N THR A 255 57.14 32.77 -24.38
CA THR A 255 57.52 34.14 -23.96
C THR A 255 57.69 35.09 -25.15
N GLU A 256 58.08 34.59 -26.33
CA GLU A 256 58.11 35.40 -27.55
C GLU A 256 56.70 35.69 -28.08
N ASN A 257 55.81 34.69 -28.08
CA ASN A 257 54.42 34.87 -28.50
C ASN A 257 53.64 35.83 -27.56
N LEU A 258 53.85 35.74 -26.24
CA LEU A 258 53.26 36.68 -25.28
C LEU A 258 53.79 38.11 -25.41
N LYS A 259 55.04 38.29 -25.85
CA LYS A 259 55.60 39.63 -26.14
C LYS A 259 55.04 40.21 -27.44
N LEU A 260 54.83 39.37 -28.46
CA LEU A 260 54.21 39.77 -29.73
C LEU A 260 52.75 40.17 -29.54
N GLU A 261 51.96 39.43 -28.77
CA GLU A 261 50.57 39.80 -28.46
C GLU A 261 50.45 41.12 -27.70
N LYS A 262 51.31 41.35 -26.69
CA LYS A 262 51.33 42.63 -25.95
C LYS A 262 51.72 43.81 -26.84
N LYS A 263 52.60 43.60 -27.83
CA LYS A 263 53.01 44.65 -28.77
C LYS A 263 51.89 44.96 -29.77
N ASN A 264 51.20 43.95 -30.28
CA ASN A 264 50.05 44.14 -31.17
C ASN A 264 48.87 44.80 -30.47
N LYS A 265 48.62 44.48 -29.20
CA LYS A 265 47.55 45.11 -28.42
C LYS A 265 47.77 46.61 -28.20
N LYS A 266 49.02 47.03 -27.92
CA LYS A 266 49.37 48.46 -27.80
C LYS A 266 49.20 49.24 -29.10
N LEU A 267 49.51 48.62 -30.24
CA LEU A 267 49.35 49.25 -31.56
C LEU A 267 47.87 49.45 -31.95
N ILE A 268 46.98 48.57 -31.46
CA ILE A 268 45.53 48.71 -31.68
C ILE A 268 44.96 49.84 -30.78
N GLU A 269 45.39 49.91 -29.52
CA GLU A 269 44.96 50.95 -28.58
C GLU A 269 45.44 52.37 -28.98
N GLU A 270 46.62 52.50 -29.59
CA GLU A 270 47.11 53.80 -30.13
C GLU A 270 46.35 54.23 -31.40
N LYS A 271 45.82 53.27 -32.18
CA LYS A 271 45.07 53.57 -33.40
C LYS A 271 43.63 54.00 -33.11
N ASP A 272 43.02 53.41 -32.08
CA ASP A 272 41.64 53.73 -31.68
C ASP A 272 41.53 55.00 -30.82
N GLY A 273 42.63 55.51 -30.26
CA GLY A 273 42.66 56.75 -29.44
C GLY A 273 42.95 58.05 -30.21
N GLY A 274 43.29 57.96 -31.50
CA GLY A 274 43.72 59.10 -32.32
C GLY A 274 42.64 59.78 -33.17
N GLU A 275 41.45 59.20 -33.30
CA GLU A 275 40.36 59.68 -34.17
C GLU A 275 39.09 60.05 -33.37
N SER A 276 39.17 61.05 -32.48
CA SER A 276 37.96 61.70 -31.96
C SER A 276 38.16 63.16 -31.51
N HIS A 277 38.94 63.93 -32.25
CA HIS A 277 38.94 65.39 -32.18
C HIS A 277 38.84 65.97 -33.58
N GLU A 278 37.61 66.05 -34.09
CA GLU A 278 37.11 67.08 -35.02
C GLU A 278 35.58 67.12 -34.96
#